data_AF-A0A166RIW5-F1
#
_entry.id   AF-A0A166RIW5-F1
#
_cell.length_a   1.000
_cell.length_b   1.000
_cell.length_c   1.000
_cell.angle_alpha   90.00
_cell.angle_beta   90.00
_cell.angle_gamma   90.00
#
_symmetry.space_group_name_H-M   'P 1'
#
loop_
_entity.id
_entity.type
_entity.pdbx_description
1 polymer ?
#
loop_
_entity_poly.entity_id
_entity_poly.type
_entity_poly.pdbx_seq_one_letter_code
_entity_poly.pdbx_strand_id
1 'polypeptide(L)' 'MVHMWRLREKVEQNPKEPKIIETVWGVGYKIEE' A
#
# COMPACT_ATOMS: atom_id res chain seq x y z
N MET A 1 -11.62 2.76 -0.42
CA MET A 1 -10.16 2.68 -0.14
C MET A 1 -9.78 3.21 1.26
N VAL A 2 -10.57 2.94 2.31
CA VAL A 2 -10.26 3.44 3.67
C VAL A 2 -9.29 2.53 4.43
N HIS A 3 -9.45 1.21 4.29
CA HIS A 3 -8.64 0.25 5.05
C HIS A 3 -7.20 0.17 4.55
N MET A 4 -6.98 0.25 3.23
CA MET A 4 -5.64 0.27 2.64
C MET A 4 -4.84 1.50 3.07
N TRP A 5 -5.49 2.66 3.20
CA TRP A 5 -4.85 3.88 3.69
C TRP A 5 -4.34 3.71 5.12
N ARG A 6 -5.20 3.19 6.02
CA ARG A 6 -4.83 2.93 7.42
C ARG A 6 -3.73 1.88 7.58
N LEU A 7 -3.67 0.90 6.67
CA LEU A 7 -2.59 -0.08 6.61
C LEU A 7 -1.28 0.59 6.19
N ARG A 8 -1.30 1.37 5.11
CA ARG A 8 -0.12 2.11 4.64
C ARG A 8 0.40 3.08 5.69
N GLU A 9 -0.44 3.77 6.44
CA GLU A 9 0.00 4.64 7.55
C GLU A 9 0.80 3.92 8.64
N LYS A 10 0.61 2.61 8.81
CA LYS A 10 1.33 1.82 9.83
C LYS A 10 2.59 1.14 9.30
N VAL A 11 2.62 0.83 8.01
CA VAL A 11 3.65 -0.01 7.40
C VAL A 11 4.61 0.82 6.54
N GLU A 12 4.11 1.83 5.84
CA GLU A 12 4.91 2.70 4.96
C GLU A 12 5.49 3.88 5.75
N GLN A 13 6.68 4.33 5.36
CA GLN A 13 7.20 5.63 5.84
C GLN A 13 6.38 6.81 5.31
N ASN A 14 5.91 6.73 4.06
CA ASN A 14 5.08 7.76 3.44
C ASN A 14 3.89 7.09 2.72
N PRO A 15 2.65 7.19 3.24
CA PRO A 15 1.49 6.57 2.63
C PRO A 15 1.13 7.12 1.23
N LYS A 16 1.63 8.32 0.89
CA LYS A 16 1.45 8.94 -0.44
C LYS A 16 2.40 8.38 -1.49
N GLU A 17 3.50 7.77 -1.06
CA GLU A 17 4.50 7.12 -1.91
C GLU A 17 4.75 5.70 -1.39
N PRO A 18 3.75 4.80 -1.52
CA PRO A 18 3.86 3.45 -0.99
C PRO A 18 4.96 2.68 -1.72
N LYS A 19 5.93 2.15 -0.97
CA LYS A 19 7.03 1.33 -1.50
C LYS A 19 6.87 -0.15 -1.16
N ILE A 20 6.13 -0.45 -0.09
CA ILE A 20 5.94 -1.82 0.41
C ILE A 20 4.69 -2.42 -0.22
N ILE A 21 3.56 -1.72 -0.18
CA ILE A 21 2.26 -2.20 -0.67
C ILE A 21 1.88 -1.48 -1.96
N GLU A 22 2.21 -2.09 -3.10
CA GLU A 22 1.86 -1.58 -4.43
C GLU A 22 0.44 -2.02 -4.84
N THR A 23 -0.30 -1.13 -5.50
CA THR A 23 -1.62 -1.46 -6.06
C THR A 23 -1.47 -1.81 -7.53
N VAL A 24 -1.70 -3.09 -7.85
CA VAL A 24 -1.71 -3.59 -9.23
C VAL A 24 -3.15 -3.62 -9.73
N TRP A 25 -3.49 -2.69 -10.61
CA TRP A 25 -4.84 -2.57 -11.16
C TRP A 25 -5.24 -3.83 -11.93
N GLY A 26 -6.41 -4.38 -11.58
CA GLY A 26 -6.94 -5.62 -12.18
C GLY A 26 -6.42 -6.92 -11.55
N VAL A 27 -5.50 -6.84 -10.57
CA VAL A 27 -4.97 -8.02 -9.87
C VAL A 27 -5.18 -7.91 -8.36
N GLY A 28 -4.78 -6.80 -7.75
CA GLY A 28 -4.88 -6.60 -6.30
C GLY A 28 -3.71 -5.79 -5.73
N TYR A 29 -3.13 -6.28 -4.63
CA TYR A 29 -2.02 -5.64 -3.94
C TYR A 29 -0.80 -6.56 -3.95
N LYS A 30 0.36 -6.01 -4.28
CA LYS A 30 1.64 -6.70 -4.21
C LYS A 30 2.43 -6.15 -3.03
N ILE A 31 3.09 -7.04 -2.30
CA ILE A 31 4.01 -6.67 -1.23
C ILE A 31 5.41 -6.92 -1.78
N GLU A 32 6.23 -5.88 -1.87
CA GLU A 32 7.67 -6.02 -2.13
C GLU A 32 8.43 -5.89 -0.80
N GLU A 33 9.40 -6.79 -0.60
CA GLU A 33 10.19 -6.95 0.64
C GLU A 33 11.43 -6.04 0.63
#